data_AF-A0AAN8JV21-F1
#
_entry.id   AF-A0AAN8JV21-F1
#
_cell.length_a   1.000
_cell.length_b   1.000
_cell.length_c   1.000
_cell.angle_alpha   90.00
_cell.angle_beta   90.00
_cell.angle_gamma   90.00
#
_symmetry.space_group_name_H-M   'P 1'
#
loop_
_entity.id
_entity.type
_entity.pdbx_description
1 polymer ?
#
loop_
_entity_poly.entity_id
_entity_poly.type
_entity_poly.pdbx_seq_one_letter_code
_entity_poly.pdbx_strand_id
1 'polypeptide(L)'
;MFIISYICMITVVSGFILTQDKTSGVLYPTPMKPSKPYDQNCTDTRDDCIEYGQLVCSDTLEVWARVNCARSCKFCEGPPMTPPQCTDKERNCETYSKTVCTDPQFMYWARDKCRRFCRFCPPDVLQQLDALTSTLPPIDCFDAEGCVYYKENACSGDNSHWVQHNCRKMCGLCTDGHTTDVSTCHDKISNCKQHEPSLCVNVLYRPWVYEYCRKTCGICTSVITTVSGLILGLKKDAGVYPTPKEPAIPYDQNCSDTKDDCIEYGVSMCSEKFGTWARANCARSCKFCEGPPISPPQCVDKATNCETYSKTVCTDPQFMYWARDKCRRFCRFCPPDVLQQLGALTSVVPPLECFDAEQCVFYTQSACSGDNSRWVQQNCRKFCGLCTDDRTTQVSACHDKISNCKQYEPAVCIDVLYRSWVDENCRKTCGICNTVETTTPDIHIPTPMSNKIPVLPSPKTPTV
;
A
#
# COMPACT_ATOMS: atom_id res chain seq x y z
N MET A 1 -65.87 -28.60 -0.92
CA MET A 1 -65.32 -28.47 0.45
C MET A 1 -64.55 -29.76 0.74
N PHE A 2 -63.34 -29.66 1.33
CA PHE A 2 -62.21 -30.63 1.36
C PHE A 2 -61.41 -30.65 0.03
N ILE A 3 -60.26 -29.98 -0.16
CA ILE A 3 -58.94 -29.91 0.52
C ILE A 3 -58.22 -31.27 0.57
N ILE A 4 -57.09 -31.37 -0.15
CA ILE A 4 -55.78 -32.03 0.15
C ILE A 4 -54.98 -32.05 -1.17
N SER A 5 -54.03 -31.12 -1.37
CA SER A 5 -52.58 -31.25 -1.14
C SER A 5 -51.91 -32.43 -1.88
N TYR A 6 -51.20 -32.14 -2.98
CA TYR A 6 -50.02 -32.91 -3.40
C TYR A 6 -48.99 -32.03 -4.16
N ILE A 7 -47.93 -31.68 -3.43
CA ILE A 7 -46.51 -31.67 -3.80
C ILE A 7 -46.17 -31.33 -5.26
N CYS A 8 -45.71 -30.10 -5.47
CA CYS A 8 -44.98 -29.68 -6.66
C CYS A 8 -43.49 -29.97 -6.45
N MET A 9 -43.00 -31.09 -7.00
CA MET A 9 -41.56 -31.31 -7.19
C MET A 9 -41.15 -30.61 -8.49
N ILE A 10 -40.45 -29.48 -8.35
CA ILE A 10 -39.78 -28.80 -9.46
C ILE A 10 -38.49 -29.58 -9.75
N THR A 11 -38.55 -30.52 -10.70
CA THR A 11 -37.36 -31.00 -11.39
C THR A 11 -36.99 -29.97 -12.44
N VAL A 12 -35.99 -29.14 -12.17
CA VAL A 12 -35.31 -28.33 -13.18
C VAL A 12 -34.54 -29.30 -14.09
N VAL A 13 -35.19 -29.79 -15.14
CA VAL A 13 -34.48 -30.37 -16.28
C VAL A 13 -34.09 -29.19 -17.16
N SER A 14 -32.84 -28.76 -17.02
CA SER A 14 -32.23 -27.80 -17.94
C SER A 14 -32.29 -28.38 -19.35
N GLY A 15 -33.11 -27.74 -20.19
CA GLY A 15 -33.23 -28.03 -21.61
C GLY A 15 -31.92 -27.71 -22.32
N PHE A 16 -31.20 -28.76 -22.71
CA PHE A 16 -30.30 -28.70 -23.84
C PHE A 16 -31.15 -28.81 -25.11
N ILE A 17 -31.18 -27.73 -25.89
CA ILE A 17 -31.62 -27.75 -27.28
C ILE A 17 -30.60 -28.62 -28.04
N LEU A 18 -30.95 -29.87 -28.30
CA LEU A 18 -30.26 -30.71 -29.27
C LEU A 18 -30.87 -30.44 -30.65
N THR A 19 -30.17 -29.64 -31.45
CA THR A 19 -30.29 -29.75 -32.91
C THR A 19 -29.71 -31.09 -33.31
N GLN A 20 -30.57 -32.04 -33.67
CA GLN A 20 -30.13 -33.30 -34.28
C GLN A 20 -29.65 -33.02 -35.70
N ASP A 21 -28.34 -33.02 -35.89
CA ASP A 21 -27.76 -33.30 -37.19
C ASP A 21 -27.56 -34.82 -37.30
N LYS A 22 -28.33 -35.45 -38.19
CA LYS A 22 -28.25 -36.88 -38.51
C LYS A 22 -27.12 -37.09 -39.51
N THR A 23 -25.89 -37.13 -39.02
CA THR A 23 -24.79 -37.81 -39.72
C THR A 23 -23.97 -38.62 -38.72
N SER A 24 -23.89 -39.92 -39.02
CA SER A 24 -23.14 -41.00 -38.38
C SER A 24 -22.06 -40.60 -37.37
N GLY A 25 -22.40 -40.67 -36.08
CA GLY A 25 -21.47 -40.53 -34.97
C GLY A 25 -20.60 -41.77 -34.78
N VAL A 26 -19.49 -41.84 -35.51
CA VAL A 26 -18.31 -42.58 -35.06
C VAL A 26 -17.51 -41.61 -34.22
N LEU A 27 -17.60 -41.73 -32.89
CA LEU A 27 -16.69 -41.06 -31.96
C LEU A 27 -15.30 -41.67 -32.16
N TYR A 28 -14.48 -41.03 -33.01
CA TYR A 28 -13.05 -41.30 -33.00
C TYR A 28 -12.51 -40.76 -31.67
N PRO A 29 -11.83 -41.59 -30.85
CA PRO A 29 -11.12 -41.06 -29.70
C PRO A 29 -10.15 -40.00 -30.21
N THR A 30 -10.19 -38.81 -29.60
CA THR A 30 -9.17 -37.80 -29.84
C THR A 30 -7.80 -38.46 -29.68
N PRO A 31 -6.85 -38.26 -30.61
CA PRO A 31 -5.52 -38.82 -30.49
C PRO A 31 -4.98 -38.43 -29.11
N MET A 32 -4.69 -39.43 -28.27
CA MET A 32 -4.03 -39.18 -27.00
C MET A 32 -2.75 -38.39 -27.31
N LYS A 33 -2.68 -37.15 -26.82
CA LYS A 33 -1.48 -36.32 -26.92
C LYS A 33 -0.33 -37.19 -26.39
N PRO A 34 0.76 -37.37 -27.16
CA PRO A 34 1.86 -38.25 -26.76
C PRO A 34 2.27 -37.90 -25.32
N SER A 35 2.22 -38.89 -24.41
CA SER A 35 2.72 -38.69 -23.06
C SER A 35 4.18 -38.28 -23.14
N LYS A 36 4.57 -37.26 -22.37
CA LYS A 36 5.95 -36.77 -22.40
C LYS A 36 6.87 -37.89 -21.92
N PRO A 37 8.05 -38.07 -22.53
CA PRO A 37 9.00 -39.07 -22.06
C PRO A 37 9.38 -38.75 -20.61
N TYR A 38 9.24 -39.74 -19.73
CA TYR A 38 9.72 -39.67 -18.35
C TYR A 38 11.24 -39.56 -18.37
N ASP A 39 11.77 -38.53 -17.73
CA ASP A 39 13.20 -38.26 -17.61
C ASP A 39 13.56 -38.17 -16.13
N GLN A 40 14.38 -39.11 -15.65
CA GLN A 40 14.85 -39.12 -14.25
C GLN A 40 15.65 -37.86 -13.89
N ASN A 41 16.21 -37.16 -14.88
CA ASN A 41 16.96 -35.92 -14.70
C ASN A 41 16.09 -34.67 -14.89
N CYS A 42 14.78 -34.83 -15.09
CA CYS A 42 13.84 -33.73 -15.19
C CYS A 42 13.76 -32.97 -13.86
N THR A 43 14.52 -31.88 -13.80
CA THR A 43 14.65 -30.98 -12.65
C THR A 43 14.60 -29.55 -13.16
N ASP A 44 14.16 -28.63 -12.31
CA ASP A 44 14.38 -27.22 -12.56
C ASP A 44 15.82 -26.93 -12.13
N THR A 45 16.62 -26.31 -13.00
CA THR A 45 17.98 -25.91 -12.64
C THR A 45 18.00 -24.63 -11.82
N ARG A 46 16.86 -23.92 -11.74
CA ARG A 46 16.64 -22.84 -10.78
C ARG A 46 15.52 -23.19 -9.80
N ASP A 47 15.71 -22.81 -8.55
CA ASP A 47 14.73 -23.05 -7.48
C ASP A 47 13.52 -22.11 -7.56
N ASP A 48 13.65 -21.02 -8.32
CA ASP A 48 12.66 -19.95 -8.51
C ASP A 48 11.72 -20.17 -9.70
N CYS A 49 11.73 -21.34 -10.33
CA CYS A 49 10.93 -21.60 -11.51
C CYS A 49 9.41 -21.51 -11.32
N ILE A 50 8.94 -21.71 -10.08
CA ILE A 50 7.56 -21.44 -9.68
C ILE A 50 7.25 -19.93 -9.65
N GLU A 51 8.25 -19.07 -9.45
CA GLU A 51 8.12 -17.60 -9.33
C GLU A 51 7.76 -16.96 -10.68
N TYR A 52 8.30 -17.50 -11.76
CA TYR A 52 8.06 -17.04 -13.13
C TYR A 52 6.64 -17.36 -13.66
N GLY A 53 5.91 -18.27 -13.01
CA GLY A 53 4.56 -18.68 -13.39
C GLY A 53 4.47 -19.32 -14.79
N GLN A 54 3.25 -19.48 -15.30
CA GLN A 54 3.04 -20.07 -16.64
C GLN A 54 3.46 -19.15 -17.80
N LEU A 55 3.63 -17.84 -17.55
CA LEU A 55 4.02 -16.86 -18.57
C LEU A 55 5.39 -17.20 -19.18
N VAL A 56 6.32 -17.66 -18.35
CA VAL A 56 7.67 -18.02 -18.81
C VAL A 56 7.68 -19.36 -19.54
N CYS A 57 6.62 -20.16 -19.38
CA CYS A 57 6.41 -21.39 -20.13
C CYS A 57 5.83 -21.17 -21.54
N SER A 58 5.66 -19.90 -21.98
CA SER A 58 5.09 -19.53 -23.28
C SER A 58 6.13 -19.08 -24.30
N ASP A 59 5.72 -19.02 -25.57
CA ASP A 59 6.56 -19.03 -26.78
C ASP A 59 7.77 -18.07 -26.78
N THR A 60 7.66 -16.86 -26.20
CA THR A 60 8.78 -15.90 -26.20
C THR A 60 9.89 -16.26 -25.22
N LEU A 61 9.62 -17.06 -24.18
CA LEU A 61 10.58 -17.47 -23.15
C LEU A 61 10.73 -19.00 -23.04
N GLU A 62 10.05 -19.76 -23.91
CA GLU A 62 10.05 -21.21 -23.90
C GLU A 62 11.46 -21.81 -23.92
N VAL A 63 12.36 -21.27 -24.74
CA VAL A 63 13.75 -21.76 -24.84
C VAL A 63 14.49 -21.62 -23.51
N TRP A 64 14.34 -20.47 -22.84
CA TRP A 64 14.92 -20.24 -21.52
C TRP A 64 14.29 -21.17 -20.48
N ALA A 65 12.97 -21.33 -20.53
CA ALA A 65 12.21 -22.13 -19.56
C ALA A 65 12.45 -23.63 -19.72
N ARG A 66 12.77 -24.12 -20.92
CA ARG A 66 13.20 -25.51 -21.15
C ARG A 66 14.53 -25.84 -20.48
N VAL A 67 15.41 -24.85 -20.30
CA VAL A 67 16.71 -25.05 -19.65
C VAL A 67 16.59 -24.85 -18.13
N ASN A 68 15.87 -23.80 -17.73
CA ASN A 68 15.86 -23.35 -16.35
C ASN A 68 14.74 -24.01 -15.53
N CYS A 69 13.57 -24.18 -16.16
CA CYS A 69 12.30 -24.47 -15.51
C CYS A 69 11.56 -25.63 -16.17
N ALA A 70 12.32 -26.62 -16.64
CA ALA A 70 11.83 -27.73 -17.45
C ALA A 70 10.69 -28.48 -16.77
N ARG A 71 10.77 -28.66 -15.45
CA ARG A 71 9.81 -29.41 -14.66
C ARG A 71 8.63 -28.54 -14.25
N SER A 72 8.87 -27.31 -13.79
CA SER A 72 7.82 -26.34 -13.46
C SER A 72 6.91 -26.02 -14.65
N CYS A 73 7.49 -25.88 -15.84
CA CYS A 73 6.76 -25.69 -17.10
C CYS A 73 6.23 -26.99 -17.72
N LYS A 74 6.40 -28.11 -17.03
CA LYS A 74 6.00 -29.45 -17.47
C LYS A 74 6.60 -29.85 -18.81
N PHE A 75 7.73 -29.30 -19.26
CA PHE A 75 8.39 -29.69 -20.51
C PHE A 75 8.91 -31.13 -20.47
N CYS A 76 9.16 -31.66 -19.28
CA CYS A 76 9.45 -33.07 -19.00
C CYS A 76 8.63 -33.59 -17.81
N GLU A 77 8.56 -34.91 -17.64
CA GLU A 77 8.02 -35.57 -16.46
C GLU A 77 9.18 -36.19 -15.67
N GLY A 78 9.30 -35.87 -14.38
CA GLY A 78 10.35 -36.37 -13.50
C GLY A 78 9.79 -37.09 -12.27
N PRO A 79 10.65 -37.50 -11.31
CA PRO A 79 10.18 -38.03 -10.02
C PRO A 79 9.23 -37.04 -9.31
N PRO A 80 8.52 -37.43 -8.23
CA PRO A 80 7.71 -36.50 -7.46
C PRO A 80 8.56 -35.37 -6.86
N MET A 81 8.13 -34.11 -6.96
CA MET A 81 8.80 -33.02 -6.22
C MET A 81 8.49 -33.21 -4.75
N THR A 82 9.52 -33.20 -3.91
CA THR A 82 9.30 -33.01 -2.47
C THR A 82 8.76 -31.59 -2.30
N PRO A 83 7.54 -31.39 -1.76
CA PRO A 83 7.01 -30.06 -1.56
C PRO A 83 7.96 -29.25 -0.66
N PRO A 84 8.14 -27.94 -0.91
CA PRO A 84 8.91 -27.09 0.00
C PRO A 84 8.33 -27.20 1.41
N GLN A 85 9.20 -27.31 2.41
CA GLN A 85 8.78 -27.37 3.81
C GLN A 85 7.94 -26.15 4.18
N CYS A 86 6.85 -26.37 4.92
CA CYS A 86 5.96 -25.31 5.37
C CYS A 86 6.53 -24.63 6.62
N THR A 87 7.58 -23.85 6.44
CA THR A 87 8.22 -23.09 7.52
C THR A 87 8.51 -21.68 7.06
N ASP A 88 8.45 -20.72 7.97
CA ASP A 88 8.99 -19.39 7.75
C ASP A 88 10.52 -19.49 7.82
N LYS A 89 11.21 -19.10 6.75
CA LYS A 89 12.67 -18.99 6.73
C LYS A 89 13.13 -17.72 7.45
N GLU A 90 12.28 -16.69 7.45
CA GLU A 90 12.52 -15.44 8.15
C GLU A 90 11.87 -15.48 9.54
N ARG A 91 12.60 -15.04 10.57
CA ARG A 91 12.14 -15.19 11.97
C ARG A 91 11.11 -14.16 12.39
N ASN A 92 11.02 -13.03 11.69
CA ASN A 92 10.17 -11.90 12.03
C ASN A 92 9.03 -11.68 11.03
N CYS A 93 8.55 -12.72 10.36
CA CYS A 93 7.41 -12.62 9.44
C CYS A 93 6.19 -11.90 10.03
N GLU A 94 5.93 -12.06 11.33
CA GLU A 94 4.84 -11.39 12.06
C GLU A 94 5.02 -9.87 12.21
N THR A 95 6.25 -9.36 12.10
CA THR A 95 6.52 -7.92 12.12
C THR A 95 6.14 -7.25 10.79
N TYR A 96 6.02 -8.03 9.72
CA TYR A 96 5.48 -7.58 8.45
C TYR A 96 3.96 -7.69 8.50
N SER A 97 3.26 -6.64 8.07
CA SER A 97 1.80 -6.67 7.94
C SER A 97 1.37 -7.81 7.02
N LYS A 98 0.19 -8.41 7.25
CA LYS A 98 -0.40 -9.41 6.33
C LYS A 98 -0.58 -8.89 4.91
N THR A 99 -0.55 -7.58 4.69
CA THR A 99 -0.52 -6.99 3.36
C THR A 99 0.67 -7.49 2.53
N VAL A 100 1.80 -7.83 3.15
CA VAL A 100 2.97 -8.43 2.48
C VAL A 100 2.63 -9.75 1.77
N CYS A 101 1.62 -10.47 2.27
CA CYS A 101 1.15 -11.73 1.72
C CYS A 101 0.27 -11.54 0.48
N THR A 102 -0.29 -10.35 0.28
CA THR A 102 -1.21 -10.04 -0.83
C THR A 102 -0.66 -9.01 -1.80
N ASP A 103 0.35 -8.25 -1.39
CA ASP A 103 1.00 -7.24 -2.22
C ASP A 103 1.79 -7.91 -3.36
N PRO A 104 1.47 -7.63 -4.65
CA PRO A 104 2.19 -8.21 -5.78
C PRO A 104 3.70 -7.98 -5.75
N GLN A 105 4.18 -6.88 -5.15
CA GLN A 105 5.60 -6.57 -5.05
C GLN A 105 6.32 -7.48 -4.04
N PHE A 106 5.64 -7.88 -2.96
CA PHE A 106 6.24 -8.67 -1.88
C PHE A 106 5.79 -10.12 -1.84
N MET A 107 4.78 -10.51 -2.64
CA MET A 107 4.21 -11.85 -2.65
C MET A 107 5.27 -12.94 -2.87
N TYR A 108 6.31 -12.66 -3.66
CA TYR A 108 7.43 -13.59 -3.89
C TYR A 108 8.27 -13.80 -2.63
N TRP A 109 8.75 -12.70 -2.05
CA TRP A 109 9.48 -12.73 -0.78
C TRP A 109 8.65 -13.42 0.31
N ALA A 110 7.35 -13.13 0.39
CA ALA A 110 6.44 -13.73 1.35
C ALA A 110 6.25 -15.24 1.13
N ARG A 111 6.22 -15.73 -0.12
CA ARG A 111 6.17 -17.18 -0.44
C ARG A 111 7.44 -17.95 -0.11
N ASP A 112 8.60 -17.31 -0.19
CA ASP A 112 9.88 -17.94 0.14
C ASP A 112 10.21 -17.83 1.63
N LYS A 113 10.10 -16.62 2.18
CA LYS A 113 10.55 -16.30 3.54
C LYS A 113 9.48 -16.49 4.60
N CYS A 114 8.22 -16.25 4.26
CA CYS A 114 7.10 -16.20 5.21
C CYS A 114 5.95 -17.13 4.82
N ARG A 115 6.29 -18.30 4.27
CA ARG A 115 5.35 -19.24 3.68
C ARG A 115 4.26 -19.70 4.66
N ARG A 116 4.63 -19.97 5.91
CA ARG A 116 3.69 -20.40 6.95
C ARG A 116 2.86 -19.21 7.45
N PHE A 117 3.49 -18.09 7.77
CA PHE A 117 2.81 -16.85 8.19
C PHE A 117 1.76 -16.39 7.17
N CYS A 118 2.12 -16.37 5.89
CA CYS A 118 1.24 -15.98 4.79
C CYS A 118 0.32 -17.10 4.29
N ARG A 119 0.33 -18.28 4.93
CA ARG A 119 -0.51 -19.43 4.60
C ARG A 119 -0.38 -19.88 3.13
N PHE A 120 0.82 -19.80 2.58
CA PHE A 120 1.16 -20.32 1.25
C PHE A 120 1.51 -21.82 1.25
N CYS A 121 1.28 -22.49 2.37
CA CYS A 121 1.46 -23.92 2.48
C CYS A 121 0.26 -24.69 1.93
N PRO A 122 0.45 -25.98 1.57
CA PRO A 122 -0.65 -26.87 1.22
C PRO A 122 -1.74 -26.89 2.31
N PRO A 123 -3.05 -26.94 1.94
CA PRO A 123 -4.15 -26.86 2.90
C PRO A 123 -4.14 -27.96 3.98
N ASP A 124 -3.72 -29.17 3.62
CA ASP A 124 -3.58 -30.31 4.54
C ASP A 124 -2.50 -30.05 5.60
N VAL A 125 -1.38 -29.44 5.19
CA VAL A 125 -0.29 -29.05 6.09
C VAL A 125 -0.73 -27.90 7.01
N LEU A 126 -1.47 -26.92 6.48
CA LEU A 126 -2.05 -25.84 7.30
C LEU A 126 -3.04 -26.36 8.32
N GLN A 127 -3.91 -27.31 7.94
CA GLN A 127 -4.89 -27.91 8.85
C GLN A 127 -4.21 -28.67 9.99
N GLN A 128 -3.12 -29.40 9.71
CA GLN A 128 -2.32 -30.05 10.74
C GLN A 128 -1.67 -29.03 11.68
N LEU A 129 -1.06 -27.97 11.13
CA LEU A 129 -0.44 -26.90 11.91
C LEU A 129 -1.46 -26.17 12.80
N ASP A 130 -2.63 -25.84 12.25
CA ASP A 130 -3.71 -25.17 12.97
C ASP A 130 -4.23 -26.06 14.12
N ALA A 131 -4.38 -27.37 13.89
CA ALA A 131 -4.78 -28.36 14.91
C ALA A 131 -3.72 -28.56 16.01
N LEU A 132 -2.43 -28.48 15.66
CA LEU A 132 -1.33 -28.48 16.62
C LEU A 132 -1.38 -27.23 17.51
N THR A 133 -1.67 -26.05 16.94
CA THR A 133 -1.88 -24.83 17.73
C THR A 133 -3.20 -24.78 18.51
N SER A 134 -4.23 -25.53 18.10
CA SER A 134 -5.53 -25.56 18.80
C SER A 134 -5.54 -26.41 20.08
N THR A 135 -4.41 -27.04 20.42
CA THR A 135 -4.20 -27.74 21.71
C THR A 135 -3.46 -26.89 22.75
N LEU A 136 -3.05 -25.66 22.39
CA LEU A 136 -2.64 -24.66 23.36
C LEU A 136 -3.88 -24.07 24.05
N PRO A 137 -3.82 -23.74 25.35
CA PRO A 137 -4.93 -23.13 26.06
C PRO A 137 -5.42 -21.85 25.33
N PRO A 138 -6.70 -21.45 25.52
CA PRO A 138 -7.30 -20.33 24.80
C PRO A 138 -6.38 -19.10 24.84
N ILE A 139 -6.09 -18.52 23.67
CA ILE A 139 -5.26 -17.31 23.53
C ILE A 139 -5.77 -16.25 24.51
N ASP A 140 -4.90 -15.89 25.47
CA ASP A 140 -5.22 -15.00 26.57
C ASP A 140 -5.73 -13.64 26.05
N CYS A 141 -6.83 -13.18 26.65
CA CYS A 141 -7.41 -11.88 26.37
C CYS A 141 -6.56 -10.76 27.02
N PHE A 142 -5.72 -10.07 26.24
CA PHE A 142 -5.00 -8.88 26.70
C PHE A 142 -4.75 -7.87 25.57
N ASP A 143 -4.36 -6.66 25.95
CA ASP A 143 -3.87 -5.62 25.05
C ASP A 143 -2.33 -5.56 25.09
N ALA A 144 -1.71 -5.56 23.91
CA ALA A 144 -0.30 -5.37 23.71
C ALA A 144 0.12 -3.93 24.04
N GLU A 145 1.41 -3.73 24.30
CA GLU A 145 1.95 -2.40 24.52
C GLU A 145 1.85 -1.57 23.23
N GLY A 146 1.24 -0.40 23.31
CA GLY A 146 0.96 0.48 22.17
C GLY A 146 -0.51 0.53 21.74
N CYS A 147 -1.37 -0.36 22.25
CA CYS A 147 -2.82 -0.27 22.05
C CYS A 147 -3.39 1.09 22.51
N VAL A 148 -2.81 1.69 23.55
CA VAL A 148 -3.16 3.02 24.07
C VAL A 148 -3.01 4.17 23.06
N TYR A 149 -2.23 4.00 21.99
CA TYR A 149 -2.06 5.00 20.94
C TYR A 149 -3.12 4.90 19.84
N TYR A 150 -3.86 3.80 19.79
CA TYR A 150 -4.94 3.57 18.84
C TYR A 150 -6.28 3.96 19.45
N LYS A 151 -7.11 4.66 18.69
CA LYS A 151 -8.49 4.97 19.10
C LYS A 151 -9.37 3.74 18.88
N GLU A 152 -10.51 3.65 19.58
CA GLU A 152 -11.47 2.53 19.44
C GLU A 152 -11.88 2.25 17.99
N ASN A 153 -11.95 3.29 17.14
CA ASN A 153 -12.25 3.12 15.71
C ASN A 153 -11.17 2.37 14.91
N ALA A 154 -9.95 2.22 15.46
CA ALA A 154 -8.89 1.41 14.88
C ALA A 154 -9.23 -0.09 14.86
N CYS A 155 -10.20 -0.52 15.68
CA CYS A 155 -10.73 -1.88 15.67
C CYS A 155 -11.54 -2.22 14.42
N SER A 156 -11.90 -1.22 13.60
CA SER A 156 -12.71 -1.41 12.38
C SER A 156 -12.11 -0.72 11.14
N GLY A 157 -10.90 -0.15 11.23
CA GLY A 157 -10.20 0.55 10.14
C GLY A 157 -9.14 -0.29 9.43
N ASP A 158 -8.26 0.36 8.65
CA ASP A 158 -7.21 -0.31 7.85
C ASP A 158 -6.21 -1.14 8.68
N ASN A 159 -6.05 -0.80 9.97
CA ASN A 159 -5.22 -1.52 10.93
C ASN A 159 -6.00 -2.52 11.80
N SER A 160 -7.29 -2.73 11.51
CA SER A 160 -8.19 -3.57 12.33
C SER A 160 -7.63 -4.96 12.54
N HIS A 161 -6.96 -5.57 11.57
CA HIS A 161 -6.42 -6.91 11.76
C HIS A 161 -5.32 -6.96 12.85
N TRP A 162 -4.40 -5.99 12.89
CA TRP A 162 -3.38 -5.95 13.93
C TRP A 162 -3.98 -5.58 15.29
N VAL A 163 -4.87 -4.58 15.32
CA VAL A 163 -5.50 -4.07 16.55
C VAL A 163 -6.47 -5.10 17.15
N GLN A 164 -7.27 -5.81 16.35
CA GLN A 164 -8.14 -6.89 16.82
C GLN A 164 -7.36 -8.12 17.30
N HIS A 165 -6.13 -8.32 16.85
CA HIS A 165 -5.29 -9.43 17.30
C HIS A 165 -4.52 -9.09 18.57
N ASN A 166 -3.93 -7.89 18.62
CA ASN A 166 -3.03 -7.46 19.68
C ASN A 166 -3.72 -6.60 20.75
N CYS A 167 -4.88 -6.00 20.48
CA CYS A 167 -5.63 -5.10 21.36
C CYS A 167 -7.06 -5.60 21.61
N ARG A 168 -7.18 -6.89 21.93
CA ARG A 168 -8.48 -7.57 22.03
C ARG A 168 -9.40 -7.01 23.11
N LYS A 169 -8.84 -6.54 24.23
CA LYS A 169 -9.64 -5.90 25.30
C LYS A 169 -10.13 -4.54 24.83
N MET A 170 -9.24 -3.71 24.28
CA MET A 170 -9.59 -2.41 23.73
C MET A 170 -10.68 -2.52 22.66
N CYS A 171 -10.64 -3.56 21.82
CA CYS A 171 -11.65 -3.81 20.79
C CYS A 171 -12.92 -4.49 21.28
N GLY A 172 -13.08 -4.74 22.58
CA GLY A 172 -14.26 -5.42 23.13
C GLY A 172 -14.45 -6.85 22.59
N LEU A 173 -13.38 -7.48 22.09
CA LEU A 173 -13.41 -8.83 21.51
C LEU A 173 -13.24 -9.91 22.58
N CYS A 174 -13.11 -9.51 23.83
CA CYS A 174 -13.11 -10.40 24.97
C CYS A 174 -14.52 -10.50 25.54
N THR A 175 -15.08 -11.70 25.58
CA THR A 175 -16.27 -11.99 26.38
C THR A 175 -15.82 -12.29 27.81
N ASP A 176 -16.46 -11.66 28.80
CA ASP A 176 -16.09 -11.68 30.23
C ASP A 176 -16.25 -13.06 30.94
N GLY A 177 -16.21 -14.16 30.19
CA GLY A 177 -16.52 -15.51 30.65
C GLY A 177 -15.34 -16.38 31.08
N HIS A 178 -14.11 -15.87 31.13
CA HIS A 178 -12.97 -16.63 31.65
C HIS A 178 -12.48 -16.06 32.98
N THR A 179 -13.22 -16.42 34.04
CA THR A 179 -12.68 -16.47 35.39
C THR A 179 -11.55 -17.49 35.41
N THR A 180 -10.30 -17.01 35.42
CA THR A 180 -9.23 -17.79 36.03
C THR A 180 -9.64 -18.06 37.46
N ASP A 181 -9.74 -19.33 37.81
CA ASP A 181 -9.85 -19.78 39.19
C ASP A 181 -8.75 -19.10 40.02
N VAL A 182 -9.17 -18.12 40.84
CA VAL A 182 -8.29 -17.30 41.69
C VAL A 182 -7.54 -18.19 42.70
N SER A 183 -7.95 -19.44 42.88
CA SER A 183 -7.31 -20.40 43.80
C SER A 183 -5.94 -20.90 43.33
N THR A 184 -5.52 -20.67 42.08
CA THR A 184 -4.23 -21.19 41.56
C THR A 184 -3.28 -20.11 41.02
N CYS A 185 -3.35 -18.88 41.51
CA CYS A 185 -2.33 -17.87 41.21
C CYS A 185 -1.00 -18.20 41.94
N HIS A 186 -0.09 -18.89 41.25
CA HIS A 186 1.26 -19.20 41.70
C HIS A 186 2.25 -19.10 40.55
N ASP A 187 3.51 -18.85 40.88
CA ASP A 187 4.61 -18.99 39.93
C ASP A 187 4.83 -20.50 39.68
N LYS A 188 4.94 -20.90 38.41
CA LYS A 188 5.18 -22.30 38.04
C LYS A 188 6.63 -22.72 38.32
N ILE A 189 7.54 -21.76 38.48
CA ILE A 189 8.94 -21.99 38.84
C ILE A 189 9.30 -21.24 40.12
N SER A 190 10.16 -21.82 40.95
CA SER A 190 10.48 -21.29 42.27
C SER A 190 11.47 -20.12 42.26
N ASN A 191 12.21 -19.92 41.17
CA ASN A 191 13.26 -18.91 41.06
C ASN A 191 12.80 -17.57 40.47
N CYS A 192 11.50 -17.35 40.29
CA CYS A 192 10.97 -16.07 39.78
C CYS A 192 11.48 -14.84 40.54
N LYS A 193 11.68 -14.96 41.86
CA LYS A 193 12.21 -13.88 42.72
C LYS A 193 13.71 -13.59 42.52
N GLN A 194 14.45 -14.49 41.89
CA GLN A 194 15.88 -14.31 41.59
C GLN A 194 16.10 -13.53 40.30
N HIS A 195 15.05 -13.38 39.49
CA HIS A 195 15.09 -12.58 38.28
C HIS A 195 14.83 -11.10 38.62
N GLU A 196 15.48 -10.21 37.88
CA GLU A 196 15.34 -8.77 38.08
C GLU A 196 13.91 -8.32 37.76
N PRO A 197 13.31 -7.38 38.53
CA PRO A 197 11.94 -6.90 38.29
C PRO A 197 11.69 -6.36 36.87
N SER A 198 12.76 -5.94 36.18
CA SER A 198 12.75 -5.53 34.78
C SER A 198 12.26 -6.64 33.83
N LEU A 199 12.45 -7.91 34.19
CA LEU A 199 11.98 -9.05 33.40
C LEU A 199 10.45 -9.04 33.25
N CYS A 200 9.73 -8.54 34.26
CA CYS A 200 8.27 -8.46 34.28
C CYS A 200 7.69 -7.48 33.25
N VAL A 201 8.48 -6.50 32.81
CA VAL A 201 8.07 -5.48 31.82
C VAL A 201 8.79 -5.66 30.48
N ASN A 202 9.73 -6.61 30.37
CA ASN A 202 10.49 -6.84 29.16
C ASN A 202 9.64 -7.58 28.10
N VAL A 203 9.44 -6.94 26.94
CA VAL A 203 8.59 -7.42 25.84
C VAL A 203 9.03 -8.79 25.30
N LEU A 204 10.33 -9.08 25.27
CA LEU A 204 10.87 -10.36 24.77
C LEU A 204 10.60 -11.52 25.73
N TYR A 205 10.65 -11.27 27.04
CA TYR A 205 10.41 -12.31 28.07
C TYR A 205 8.97 -12.36 28.53
N ARG A 206 8.11 -11.48 28.02
CA ARG A 206 6.70 -11.40 28.39
C ARG A 206 5.97 -12.74 28.24
N PRO A 207 6.07 -13.50 27.13
CA PRO A 207 5.41 -14.81 27.04
C PRO A 207 5.87 -15.79 28.13
N TRP A 208 7.16 -15.76 28.49
CA TRP A 208 7.74 -16.62 29.52
C TRP A 208 7.33 -16.19 30.94
N VAL A 209 7.38 -14.90 31.24
CA VAL A 209 6.92 -14.34 32.53
C VAL A 209 5.45 -14.63 32.76
N TYR A 210 4.63 -14.44 31.72
CA TYR A 210 3.22 -14.77 31.74
C TYR A 210 2.98 -16.26 31.89
N GLU A 211 3.91 -17.13 31.54
CA GLU A 211 3.71 -18.57 31.72
C GLU A 211 4.17 -19.04 33.09
N TYR A 212 5.33 -18.56 33.55
CA TYR A 212 6.06 -19.14 34.67
C TYR A 212 6.12 -18.26 35.93
N CYS A 213 6.01 -16.93 35.81
CA CYS A 213 6.25 -15.97 36.91
C CYS A 213 5.10 -14.98 37.13
N ARG A 214 3.87 -15.40 36.85
CA ARG A 214 2.66 -14.57 36.89
C ARG A 214 2.42 -13.88 38.22
N LYS A 215 2.73 -14.56 39.34
CA LYS A 215 2.51 -14.04 40.69
C LYS A 215 3.61 -13.06 41.07
N THR A 216 4.87 -13.41 40.85
CA THR A 216 6.01 -12.53 41.13
C THR A 216 5.91 -11.23 40.34
N CYS A 217 5.41 -11.28 39.11
CA CYS A 217 5.25 -10.10 38.25
C CYS A 217 3.91 -9.36 38.40
N GLY A 218 3.08 -9.72 39.40
CA GLY A 218 1.82 -9.02 39.69
C GLY A 218 0.75 -9.13 38.59
N ILE A 219 0.90 -10.08 37.66
CA ILE A 219 0.00 -10.24 36.50
C ILE A 219 -1.38 -10.75 36.94
N CYS A 220 -1.47 -11.40 38.09
CA CYS A 220 -2.68 -12.08 38.56
C CYS A 220 -3.30 -11.49 39.83
N THR A 221 -3.09 -10.20 40.12
CA THR A 221 -3.74 -9.54 41.28
C THR A 221 -5.10 -8.95 40.92
N SER A 222 -6.14 -9.78 40.89
CA SER A 222 -7.53 -9.34 40.95
C SER A 222 -8.18 -9.86 42.23
N VAL A 223 -7.95 -9.15 43.33
CA VAL A 223 -8.79 -9.32 44.53
C VAL A 223 -10.00 -8.40 44.34
N ILE A 224 -11.13 -8.98 43.95
CA ILE A 224 -12.44 -8.36 44.20
C ILE A 224 -12.64 -8.43 45.71
N THR A 225 -12.32 -7.36 46.42
CA THR A 225 -12.75 -7.19 47.80
C THR A 225 -14.26 -6.97 47.77
N THR A 226 -15.04 -8.02 48.02
CA THR A 226 -16.46 -7.90 48.33
C THR A 226 -16.58 -7.20 49.69
N VAL A 227 -16.59 -5.87 49.68
CA VAL A 227 -16.96 -5.08 50.86
C VAL A 227 -18.48 -4.96 50.89
N SER A 228 -19.15 -5.97 51.45
CA SER A 228 -20.50 -5.78 51.95
C SER A 228 -20.42 -5.13 53.33
N GLY A 229 -20.83 -3.86 53.38
CA GLY A 229 -21.27 -3.21 54.61
C GLY A 229 -20.28 -2.22 55.23
N LEU A 230 -20.29 -0.98 54.74
CA LEU A 230 -20.58 0.18 55.59
C LEU A 230 -20.85 1.40 54.68
N ILE A 231 -22.09 1.88 54.70
CA ILE A 231 -22.47 3.18 54.17
C ILE A 231 -21.95 4.24 55.14
N LEU A 232 -21.07 5.13 54.68
CA LEU A 232 -21.05 6.54 55.08
C LEU A 232 -20.27 7.33 54.02
N GLY A 233 -20.89 8.41 53.56
CA GLY A 233 -20.65 9.00 52.25
C GLY A 233 -19.30 9.69 52.07
N LEU A 234 -18.79 9.60 50.84
CA LEU A 234 -17.81 10.54 50.30
C LEU A 234 -18.26 10.93 48.89
N LYS A 235 -18.33 12.25 48.70
CA LYS A 235 -18.69 12.93 47.45
C LYS A 235 -17.73 12.52 46.33
N LYS A 236 -18.28 12.42 45.12
CA LYS A 236 -17.52 12.38 43.86
C LYS A 236 -16.71 13.67 43.74
N ASP A 237 -15.42 13.60 44.00
CA ASP A 237 -14.46 14.54 43.43
C ASP A 237 -13.70 13.81 42.31
N ALA A 238 -13.70 14.42 41.13
CA ALA A 238 -12.94 14.00 39.97
C ALA A 238 -11.45 14.13 40.29
N GLY A 239 -10.86 13.06 40.82
CA GLY A 239 -9.43 12.94 41.01
C GLY A 239 -8.73 12.82 39.66
N VAL A 240 -8.13 13.91 39.20
CA VAL A 240 -7.05 13.90 38.22
C VAL A 240 -5.95 13.00 38.80
N TYR A 241 -5.73 11.82 38.21
CA TYR A 241 -4.55 11.02 38.51
C TYR A 241 -3.33 11.82 38.02
N PRO A 242 -2.39 12.23 38.90
CA PRO A 242 -1.16 12.82 38.44
C PRO A 242 -0.41 11.76 37.64
N THR A 243 -0.12 12.07 36.38
CA THR A 243 0.86 11.33 35.58
C THR A 243 2.13 11.17 36.42
N PRO A 244 2.70 9.95 36.55
CA PRO A 244 3.99 9.76 37.20
C PRO A 244 4.98 10.70 36.52
N LYS A 245 5.47 11.68 37.30
CA LYS A 245 6.44 12.66 36.80
C LYS A 245 7.69 11.88 36.43
N GLU A 246 7.95 11.75 35.14
CA GLU A 246 9.14 11.10 34.59
C GLU A 246 10.38 11.65 35.34
N PRO A 247 11.31 10.79 35.80
CA PRO A 247 12.50 11.25 36.47
C PRO A 247 13.21 12.24 35.56
N ALA A 248 13.39 13.49 36.03
CA ALA A 248 14.08 14.49 35.24
C ALA A 248 15.48 13.97 34.90
N ILE A 249 15.78 13.88 33.61
CA ILE A 249 17.09 13.46 33.13
C ILE A 249 18.12 14.47 33.68
N PRO A 250 19.21 14.04 34.31
CA PRO A 250 20.22 14.96 34.81
C PRO A 250 20.80 15.79 33.66
N TYR A 251 20.81 17.11 33.85
CA TYR A 251 21.55 18.02 32.96
C TYR A 251 23.05 17.77 33.16
N ASP A 252 23.75 17.43 32.08
CA ASP A 252 25.18 17.25 32.03
C ASP A 252 25.75 18.18 30.94
N GLN A 253 26.58 19.13 31.36
CA GLN A 253 27.20 20.10 30.46
C GLN A 253 28.13 19.43 29.43
N ASN A 254 28.60 18.21 29.72
CA ASN A 254 29.41 17.39 28.84
C ASN A 254 28.59 16.37 28.05
N CYS A 255 27.26 16.45 28.09
CA CYS A 255 26.39 15.57 27.31
C CYS A 255 26.51 15.85 25.81
N SER A 256 27.26 14.99 25.14
CA SER A 256 27.46 14.98 23.69
C SER A 256 27.45 13.55 23.17
N ASP A 257 27.13 13.39 21.90
CA ASP A 257 27.44 12.17 21.18
C ASP A 257 28.94 12.20 20.84
N THR A 258 29.68 11.13 21.15
CA THR A 258 31.08 10.99 20.74
C THR A 258 31.21 10.48 19.31
N LYS A 259 30.09 10.03 18.72
CA LYS A 259 29.95 9.63 17.33
C LYS A 259 29.01 10.58 16.59
N ASP A 260 29.44 11.06 15.42
CA ASP A 260 28.65 12.02 14.63
C ASP A 260 27.48 11.35 13.88
N ASP A 261 27.54 10.03 13.70
CA ASP A 261 26.60 9.19 12.94
C ASP A 261 25.53 8.53 13.83
N CYS A 262 25.38 8.95 15.09
CA CYS A 262 24.37 8.40 16.01
C CYS A 262 22.95 8.43 15.45
N ILE A 263 22.62 9.43 14.63
CA ILE A 263 21.32 9.52 13.96
C ILE A 263 21.10 8.36 12.97
N GLU A 264 22.15 7.85 12.30
CA GLU A 264 22.03 6.82 11.26
C GLU A 264 21.58 5.46 11.83
N TYR A 265 21.97 5.15 13.06
CA TYR A 265 21.60 3.91 13.73
C TYR A 265 20.14 3.90 14.22
N GLY A 266 19.50 5.07 14.31
CA GLY A 266 18.10 5.21 14.71
C GLY A 266 17.80 4.92 16.18
N VAL A 267 16.55 5.16 16.61
CA VAL A 267 16.14 5.04 18.02
C VAL A 267 16.25 3.63 18.59
N SER A 268 16.30 2.59 17.74
CA SER A 268 16.45 1.19 18.17
C SER A 268 17.82 0.91 18.80
N MET A 269 18.85 1.70 18.47
CA MET A 269 20.16 1.65 19.11
C MET A 269 20.11 2.02 20.60
N CYS A 270 19.06 2.74 21.03
CA CYS A 270 18.89 3.20 22.40
C CYS A 270 18.26 2.13 23.30
N SER A 271 17.91 0.98 22.73
CA SER A 271 17.37 -0.17 23.48
C SER A 271 18.43 -0.83 24.37
N GLU A 272 17.99 -1.61 25.37
CA GLU A 272 18.87 -2.31 26.32
C GLU A 272 19.96 -3.14 25.65
N LYS A 273 19.66 -3.77 24.52
CA LYS A 273 20.61 -4.61 23.75
C LYS A 273 21.87 -3.84 23.34
N PHE A 274 21.72 -2.55 23.03
CA PHE A 274 22.81 -1.68 22.59
C PHE A 274 23.08 -0.54 23.58
N GLY A 275 22.35 -0.49 24.70
CA GLY A 275 22.32 0.64 25.62
C GLY A 275 23.69 0.99 26.20
N THR A 276 24.56 0.02 26.45
CA THR A 276 25.94 0.29 26.91
C THR A 276 26.76 1.02 25.84
N TRP A 277 26.69 0.55 24.59
CA TRP A 277 27.39 1.20 23.48
C TRP A 277 26.76 2.57 23.16
N ALA A 278 25.44 2.66 23.14
CA ALA A 278 24.71 3.90 22.89
C ALA A 278 24.92 4.94 24.01
N ARG A 279 25.05 4.53 25.28
CA ARG A 279 25.47 5.43 26.37
C ARG A 279 26.88 5.99 26.20
N ALA A 280 27.81 5.21 25.64
CA ALA A 280 29.18 5.66 25.41
C ALA A 280 29.33 6.52 24.15
N ASN A 281 28.52 6.24 23.12
CA ASN A 281 28.71 6.81 21.78
C ASN A 281 27.67 7.87 21.42
N CYS A 282 26.44 7.67 21.87
CA CYS A 282 25.23 8.34 21.40
C CYS A 282 24.32 8.78 22.56
N ALA A 283 24.95 9.17 23.67
CA ALA A 283 24.27 9.48 24.92
C ALA A 283 23.19 10.54 24.76
N ARG A 284 23.47 11.53 23.91
CA ARG A 284 22.60 12.67 23.67
C ARG A 284 21.50 12.32 22.67
N SER A 285 21.85 11.68 21.56
CA SER A 285 20.88 11.19 20.56
C SER A 285 19.85 10.24 21.17
N CYS A 286 20.27 9.40 22.12
CA CYS A 286 19.41 8.48 22.86
C CYS A 286 18.73 9.07 24.10
N LYS A 287 18.93 10.37 24.38
CA LYS A 287 18.40 11.04 25.57
C LYS A 287 18.78 10.37 26.90
N PHE A 288 19.95 9.75 26.98
CA PHE A 288 20.50 9.26 28.25
C PHE A 288 21.04 10.39 29.13
N CYS A 289 21.29 11.56 28.54
CA CYS A 289 21.63 12.80 29.23
C CYS A 289 20.97 14.00 28.52
N GLU A 290 20.85 15.12 29.23
CA GLU A 290 20.45 16.41 28.65
C GLU A 290 21.64 17.37 28.65
N GLY A 291 21.97 17.95 27.50
CA GLY A 291 23.14 18.82 27.32
C GLY A 291 22.82 20.23 26.85
N PRO A 292 23.83 21.12 26.72
CA PRO A 292 23.65 22.47 26.20
C PRO A 292 22.99 22.42 24.82
N PRO A 293 21.99 23.26 24.50
CA PRO A 293 21.24 23.18 23.24
C PRO A 293 22.18 23.09 22.04
N ILE A 294 22.06 21.99 21.28
CA ILE A 294 22.78 21.87 20.00
C ILE A 294 22.24 22.93 19.08
N SER A 295 23.12 23.73 18.49
CA SER A 295 22.74 24.51 17.32
C SER A 295 22.13 23.53 16.32
N PRO A 296 20.88 23.73 15.89
CA PRO A 296 20.24 22.83 14.94
C PRO A 296 21.14 22.68 13.71
N PRO A 297 21.23 21.47 13.12
CA PRO A 297 22.03 21.27 11.91
C PRO A 297 21.59 22.26 10.83
N GLN A 298 22.57 22.83 10.13
CA GLN A 298 22.33 23.77 9.04
C GLN A 298 21.31 23.19 8.04
N CYS A 299 20.33 23.99 7.63
CA CYS A 299 19.30 23.59 6.68
C CYS A 299 19.82 23.65 5.24
N VAL A 300 20.70 22.73 4.90
CA VAL A 300 21.27 22.62 3.56
C VAL A 300 21.24 21.18 3.10
N ASP A 301 21.14 20.99 1.78
CA ASP A 301 21.38 19.69 1.18
C ASP A 301 22.89 19.51 1.06
N LYS A 302 23.42 18.49 1.75
CA LYS A 302 24.84 18.12 1.64
C LYS A 302 25.13 17.38 0.33
N ALA A 303 24.15 16.63 -0.19
CA ALA A 303 24.25 16.01 -1.51
C ALA A 303 23.79 17.00 -2.59
N THR A 304 24.54 17.08 -3.68
CA THR A 304 24.27 18.02 -4.78
C THR A 304 23.15 17.58 -5.71
N ASN A 305 22.70 16.32 -5.60
CA ASN A 305 21.74 15.70 -6.50
C ASN A 305 20.41 15.36 -5.83
N CYS A 306 20.07 15.98 -4.70
CA CYS A 306 18.81 15.72 -3.98
C CYS A 306 17.56 15.86 -4.86
N GLU A 307 17.58 16.80 -5.81
CA GLU A 307 16.49 17.04 -6.76
C GLU A 307 16.29 15.93 -7.80
N THR A 308 17.31 15.08 -8.02
CA THR A 308 17.21 13.94 -8.94
C THR A 308 16.47 12.76 -8.33
N TYR A 309 16.29 12.75 -7.00
CA TYR A 309 15.55 11.70 -6.31
C TYR A 309 14.06 12.03 -6.24
N SER A 310 13.23 10.99 -6.28
CA SER A 310 11.80 11.12 -5.98
C SER A 310 11.60 11.60 -4.54
N LYS A 311 10.55 12.42 -4.30
CA LYS A 311 10.14 12.83 -2.95
C LYS A 311 9.82 11.67 -2.02
N THR A 312 9.56 10.48 -2.55
CA THR A 312 9.38 9.25 -1.75
C THR A 312 10.60 8.93 -0.90
N VAL A 313 11.82 9.34 -1.31
CA VAL A 313 13.04 9.18 -0.50
C VAL A 313 12.97 9.88 0.86
N CYS A 314 12.13 10.92 0.96
CA CYS A 314 11.91 11.69 2.19
C CYS A 314 10.96 10.99 3.16
N THR A 315 10.16 10.04 2.70
CA THR A 315 9.15 9.33 3.51
C THR A 315 9.46 7.84 3.67
N ASP A 316 10.32 7.28 2.82
CA ASP A 316 10.73 5.89 2.87
C ASP A 316 11.55 5.63 4.15
N PRO A 317 11.13 4.71 5.04
CA PRO A 317 11.86 4.38 6.26
C PRO A 317 13.30 3.94 6.03
N GLN A 318 13.61 3.33 4.88
CA GLN A 318 14.96 2.89 4.54
C GLN A 318 15.89 4.08 4.23
N PHE A 319 15.35 5.14 3.63
CA PHE A 319 16.13 6.30 3.18
C PHE A 319 15.96 7.53 4.07
N MET A 320 15.02 7.53 5.01
CA MET A 320 14.69 8.69 5.84
C MET A 320 15.92 9.25 6.59
N TYR A 321 16.83 8.39 7.06
CA TYR A 321 18.06 8.83 7.74
C TYR A 321 19.02 9.53 6.78
N TRP A 322 19.31 8.89 5.64
CA TRP A 322 20.12 9.49 4.58
C TRP A 322 19.51 10.80 4.09
N ALA A 323 18.19 10.85 3.90
CA ALA A 323 17.47 12.04 3.47
C ALA A 323 17.53 13.18 4.50
N ARG A 324 17.46 12.88 5.81
CA ARG A 324 17.65 13.86 6.89
C ARG A 324 19.07 14.42 6.97
N ASP A 325 20.07 13.63 6.60
CA ASP A 325 21.47 14.07 6.65
C ASP A 325 21.91 14.76 5.36
N LYS A 326 21.62 14.15 4.20
CA LYS A 326 22.11 14.57 2.89
C LYS A 326 21.17 15.50 2.14
N CYS A 327 19.86 15.35 2.33
CA CYS A 327 18.83 16.06 1.56
C CYS A 327 17.83 16.79 2.46
N ARG A 328 18.33 17.39 3.55
CA ARG A 328 17.52 17.97 4.61
C ARG A 328 16.62 19.10 4.12
N ARG A 329 17.11 19.96 3.21
CA ARG A 329 16.35 21.08 2.65
C ARG A 329 15.36 20.56 1.60
N PHE A 330 15.79 19.71 0.67
CA PHE A 330 14.93 19.08 -0.34
C PHE A 330 13.75 18.35 0.31
N CYS A 331 14.02 17.55 1.35
CA CYS A 331 13.01 16.81 2.11
C CYS A 331 12.29 17.63 3.17
N ARG A 332 12.60 18.93 3.29
CA ARG A 332 11.96 19.85 4.24
C ARG A 332 12.04 19.38 5.70
N PHE A 333 13.13 18.71 6.07
CA PHE A 333 13.42 18.32 7.46
C PHE A 333 14.02 19.46 8.30
N CYS A 334 13.99 20.67 7.78
CA CYS A 334 14.44 21.85 8.49
C CYS A 334 13.37 22.41 9.43
N PRO A 335 13.76 23.18 10.45
CA PRO A 335 12.83 23.92 11.28
C PRO A 335 11.86 24.80 10.44
N PRO A 336 10.58 24.91 10.82
CA PRO A 336 9.57 25.65 10.05
C PRO A 336 9.92 27.12 9.78
N ASP A 337 10.54 27.79 10.73
CA ASP A 337 11.03 29.18 10.64
C ASP A 337 12.12 29.31 9.56
N VAL A 338 13.05 28.36 9.51
CA VAL A 338 14.11 28.31 8.48
C VAL A 338 13.51 28.04 7.09
N LEU A 339 12.53 27.14 7.00
CA LEU A 339 11.82 26.87 5.74
C LEU A 339 11.03 28.09 5.25
N GLN A 340 10.46 28.88 6.15
CA GLN A 340 9.74 30.10 5.83
C GLN A 340 10.68 31.19 5.27
N GLN A 341 11.85 31.36 5.89
CA GLN A 341 12.88 32.29 5.41
C GLN A 341 13.43 31.87 4.04
N LEU A 342 13.72 30.56 3.86
CA LEU A 342 14.16 30.02 2.57
C LEU A 342 13.09 30.22 1.49
N GLY A 343 11.82 29.98 1.82
CA GLY A 343 10.69 30.21 0.92
C GLY A 343 10.58 31.67 0.49
N ALA A 344 10.77 32.62 1.42
CA ALA A 344 10.76 34.05 1.13
C ALA A 344 11.94 34.49 0.24
N LEU A 345 13.14 33.92 0.44
CA LEU A 345 14.32 34.20 -0.38
C LEU A 345 14.20 33.65 -1.81
N THR A 346 13.51 32.51 -1.99
CA THR A 346 13.20 31.96 -3.31
C THR A 346 11.96 32.60 -3.96
N SER A 347 11.21 33.44 -3.23
CA SER A 347 9.95 34.06 -3.66
C SER A 347 10.14 35.42 -4.37
N VAL A 348 11.32 35.70 -4.91
CA VAL A 348 11.44 36.71 -5.97
C VAL A 348 11.19 36.05 -7.31
N VAL A 349 10.03 35.39 -7.44
CA VAL A 349 9.51 34.99 -8.74
C VAL A 349 8.72 36.20 -9.24
N PRO A 350 9.02 36.77 -10.43
CA PRO A 350 8.18 37.77 -11.08
C PRO A 350 6.73 37.27 -11.10
N PRO A 351 5.70 38.15 -11.13
CA PRO A 351 4.30 37.73 -11.15
C PRO A 351 4.11 36.57 -12.12
N LEU A 352 3.77 35.41 -11.55
CA LEU A 352 3.87 34.10 -12.18
C LEU A 352 2.97 34.08 -13.42
N GLU A 353 3.57 34.22 -14.61
CA GLU A 353 2.81 34.16 -15.85
C GLU A 353 2.04 32.83 -15.90
N CYS A 354 0.77 32.90 -16.27
CA CYS A 354 -0.05 31.71 -16.46
C CYS A 354 0.39 30.96 -17.72
N PHE A 355 1.34 30.05 -17.57
CA PHE A 355 1.69 29.08 -18.61
C PHE A 355 1.95 27.72 -18.00
N ASP A 356 1.89 26.70 -18.85
CA ASP A 356 2.33 25.34 -18.50
C ASP A 356 3.83 25.28 -18.81
N ALA A 357 4.65 25.15 -17.77
CA ALA A 357 6.11 25.11 -17.85
C ALA A 357 6.65 23.78 -18.39
N GLU A 358 5.80 22.75 -18.45
CA GLU A 358 6.14 21.37 -18.83
C GLU A 358 5.15 20.81 -19.86
N GLN A 359 5.40 19.61 -20.37
CA GLN A 359 4.47 18.89 -21.26
C GLN A 359 3.24 18.36 -20.51
N CYS A 360 2.50 19.26 -19.87
CA CYS A 360 1.42 18.97 -18.95
C CYS A 360 0.27 18.15 -19.54
N VAL A 361 0.14 18.17 -20.88
CA VAL A 361 -0.81 17.39 -21.66
C VAL A 361 -0.59 15.87 -21.61
N PHE A 362 0.59 15.39 -21.18
CA PHE A 362 0.80 13.95 -20.93
C PHE A 362 0.19 13.47 -19.62
N TYR A 363 -0.21 14.38 -18.74
CA TYR A 363 -0.92 14.04 -17.52
C TYR A 363 -2.43 14.05 -17.75
N THR A 364 -3.14 13.24 -16.97
CA THR A 364 -4.61 13.29 -16.93
C THR A 364 -5.09 14.41 -16.01
N GLN A 365 -6.33 14.88 -16.19
CA GLN A 365 -6.90 15.93 -15.32
C GLN A 365 -6.88 15.56 -13.82
N SER A 366 -6.89 14.27 -13.49
CA SER A 366 -6.73 13.77 -12.12
C SER A 366 -5.40 14.15 -11.49
N ALA A 367 -4.36 14.44 -12.27
CA ALA A 367 -3.09 14.93 -11.76
C ALA A 367 -3.21 16.29 -11.08
N CYS A 368 -4.25 17.07 -11.40
CA CYS A 368 -4.56 18.35 -10.77
C CYS A 368 -5.12 18.23 -9.34
N SER A 369 -5.62 17.05 -8.95
CA SER A 369 -6.27 16.80 -7.66
C SER A 369 -5.70 15.61 -6.86
N GLY A 370 -4.77 14.84 -7.43
CA GLY A 370 -4.11 13.70 -6.77
C GLY A 370 -2.84 14.05 -5.98
N ASP A 371 -2.03 13.04 -5.66
CA ASP A 371 -0.78 13.18 -4.88
C ASP A 371 0.24 14.14 -5.52
N ASN A 372 0.19 14.27 -6.84
CA ASN A 372 1.04 15.19 -7.61
C ASN A 372 0.45 16.59 -7.77
N SER A 373 -0.76 16.84 -7.24
CA SER A 373 -1.49 18.10 -7.41
C SER A 373 -0.64 19.32 -7.10
N ARG A 374 0.16 19.32 -6.04
CA ARG A 374 1.01 20.48 -5.72
C ARG A 374 2.05 20.79 -6.81
N TRP A 375 2.67 19.78 -7.40
CA TRP A 375 3.64 19.99 -8.49
C TRP A 375 2.93 20.44 -9.77
N VAL A 376 1.82 19.80 -10.10
CA VAL A 376 1.03 20.13 -11.30
C VAL A 376 0.41 21.53 -11.16
N GLN A 377 -0.04 21.95 -9.96
CA GLN A 377 -0.53 23.30 -9.69
C GLN A 377 0.59 24.38 -9.73
N GLN A 378 1.86 23.98 -9.74
CA GLN A 378 3.00 24.91 -9.86
C GLN A 378 3.49 25.00 -11.30
N ASN A 379 3.52 23.87 -12.02
CA ASN A 379 4.12 23.77 -13.35
C ASN A 379 3.10 23.69 -14.49
N CYS A 380 1.84 23.37 -14.19
CA CYS A 380 0.78 23.06 -15.16
C CYS A 380 -0.51 23.83 -14.82
N ARG A 381 -0.35 25.11 -14.47
CA ARG A 381 -1.46 25.94 -13.96
C ARG A 381 -2.57 26.12 -14.98
N LYS A 382 -2.21 26.24 -16.26
CA LYS A 382 -3.16 26.42 -17.34
C LYS A 382 -3.87 25.11 -17.64
N PHE A 383 -3.14 24.00 -17.71
CA PHE A 383 -3.70 22.64 -17.83
C PHE A 383 -4.70 22.32 -16.70
N CYS A 384 -4.40 22.73 -15.46
CA CYS A 384 -5.30 22.54 -14.33
C CYS A 384 -6.40 23.58 -14.17
N GLY A 385 -6.53 24.54 -15.10
CA GLY A 385 -7.55 25.57 -15.03
C GLY A 385 -7.43 26.49 -13.81
N LEU A 386 -6.23 26.62 -13.24
CA LEU A 386 -5.97 27.45 -12.05
C LEU A 386 -5.67 28.90 -12.40
N CYS A 387 -5.57 29.21 -13.68
CA CYS A 387 -5.42 30.56 -14.14
C CYS A 387 -6.78 31.24 -14.23
N THR A 388 -6.95 32.31 -13.48
CA THR A 388 -8.16 33.15 -13.47
C THR A 388 -8.08 34.33 -14.43
N ASP A 389 -7.01 34.44 -15.21
CA ASP A 389 -6.75 35.66 -15.95
C ASP A 389 -7.65 35.77 -17.19
N ASP A 390 -8.54 36.75 -17.10
CA ASP A 390 -9.42 37.31 -18.14
C ASP A 390 -8.67 37.95 -19.32
N ARG A 391 -7.36 37.71 -19.43
CA ARG A 391 -6.63 37.95 -20.69
C ARG A 391 -7.07 36.87 -21.65
N THR A 392 -8.22 37.14 -22.27
CA THR A 392 -8.71 36.49 -23.47
C THR A 392 -7.49 36.24 -24.35
N THR A 393 -7.07 34.97 -24.35
CA THR A 393 -6.16 34.43 -25.35
C THR A 393 -6.64 35.05 -26.65
N GLN A 394 -5.78 35.81 -27.32
CA GLN A 394 -5.99 36.09 -28.73
C GLN A 394 -6.15 34.70 -29.33
N VAL A 395 -7.40 34.29 -29.56
CA VAL A 395 -7.72 32.98 -30.09
C VAL A 395 -7.14 33.05 -31.48
N SER A 396 -5.89 32.61 -31.60
CA SER A 396 -5.20 32.51 -32.88
C SER A 396 -6.20 31.77 -33.76
N ALA A 397 -6.67 32.44 -34.82
CA ALA A 397 -7.72 31.93 -35.70
C ALA A 397 -7.46 30.45 -35.94
N CYS A 398 -8.44 29.57 -35.74
CA CYS A 398 -8.13 28.15 -35.81
C CYS A 398 -7.68 27.76 -37.23
N HIS A 399 -6.40 27.50 -37.36
CA HIS A 399 -5.78 26.98 -38.57
C HIS A 399 -4.75 25.95 -38.19
N ASP A 400 -4.48 25.04 -39.13
CA ASP A 400 -3.33 24.16 -39.02
C ASP A 400 -2.07 25.00 -39.27
N LYS A 401 -1.12 24.95 -38.35
CA LYS A 401 0.16 25.65 -38.43
C LYS A 401 1.02 25.08 -39.57
N ILE A 402 0.88 23.79 -39.86
CA ILE A 402 1.55 23.11 -40.96
C ILE A 402 0.55 22.72 -42.06
N SER A 403 0.96 22.81 -43.32
CA SER A 403 0.07 22.61 -44.48
C SER A 403 -0.26 21.15 -44.77
N ASN A 404 0.52 20.21 -44.25
CA ASN A 404 0.38 18.78 -44.54
C ASN A 404 -0.43 17.99 -43.51
N CYS A 405 -1.16 18.63 -42.60
CA CYS A 405 -1.97 17.94 -41.59
C CYS A 405 -2.93 16.87 -42.16
N LYS A 406 -3.44 17.07 -43.38
CA LYS A 406 -4.32 16.11 -44.07
C LYS A 406 -3.62 14.84 -44.55
N GLN A 407 -2.28 14.80 -44.54
CA GLN A 407 -1.51 13.62 -44.95
C GLN A 407 -1.30 12.62 -43.80
N TYR A 408 -1.51 13.03 -42.55
CA TYR A 408 -1.41 12.15 -41.41
C TYR A 408 -2.68 11.31 -41.26
N GLU A 409 -2.53 10.10 -40.74
CA GLU A 409 -3.67 9.23 -40.47
C GLU A 409 -4.57 9.81 -39.36
N PRO A 410 -5.90 9.63 -39.43
CA PRO A 410 -6.82 10.11 -38.40
C PRO A 410 -6.48 9.62 -36.98
N ALA A 411 -5.80 8.48 -36.85
CA ALA A 411 -5.33 7.94 -35.58
C ALA A 411 -4.38 8.90 -34.83
N VAL A 412 -3.58 9.70 -35.55
CA VAL A 412 -2.67 10.69 -34.97
C VAL A 412 -3.43 11.74 -34.15
N CYS A 413 -4.67 12.07 -34.53
CA CYS A 413 -5.51 13.04 -33.82
C CYS A 413 -5.99 12.54 -32.45
N ILE A 414 -6.04 11.22 -32.23
CA ILE A 414 -6.53 10.60 -31.00
C ILE A 414 -5.42 9.92 -30.18
N ASP A 415 -4.24 9.74 -30.76
CA ASP A 415 -3.09 9.15 -30.08
C ASP A 415 -2.54 10.10 -29.00
N VAL A 416 -2.44 9.59 -27.77
CA VAL A 416 -1.96 10.32 -26.59
C VAL A 416 -0.53 10.80 -26.78
N LEU A 417 0.31 10.04 -27.50
CA LEU A 417 1.71 10.40 -27.73
C LEU A 417 1.86 11.64 -28.62
N TYR A 418 0.92 11.89 -29.53
CA TYR A 418 0.98 13.01 -30.48
C TYR A 418 0.09 14.19 -30.08
N ARG A 419 -0.61 14.12 -28.95
CA ARG A 419 -1.64 15.09 -28.58
C ARG A 419 -1.11 16.53 -28.50
N SER A 420 0.06 16.76 -27.90
CA SER A 420 0.68 18.09 -27.82
C SER A 420 1.03 18.63 -29.20
N TRP A 421 1.62 17.77 -30.04
CA TRP A 421 2.04 18.14 -31.38
C TRP A 421 0.83 18.47 -32.27
N VAL A 422 -0.24 17.68 -32.18
CA VAL A 422 -1.48 17.91 -32.92
C VAL A 422 -2.15 19.21 -32.47
N ASP A 423 -2.19 19.48 -31.16
CA ASP A 423 -2.76 20.73 -30.64
C ASP A 423 -1.93 21.97 -30.99
N GLU A 424 -0.66 21.83 -31.35
CA GLU A 424 0.13 22.97 -31.85
C GLU A 424 0.05 23.10 -33.37
N ASN A 425 0.01 21.97 -34.10
CA ASN A 425 0.27 21.96 -35.54
C ASN A 425 -0.96 21.69 -36.40
N CYS A 426 -1.90 20.88 -35.93
CA CYS A 426 -2.98 20.30 -36.74
C CYS A 426 -4.37 20.43 -36.11
N ARG A 427 -4.58 21.48 -35.33
CA ARG A 427 -5.80 21.69 -34.54
C ARG A 427 -7.07 21.71 -35.37
N LYS A 428 -7.02 22.25 -36.58
CA LYS A 428 -8.17 22.35 -37.48
C LYS A 428 -8.46 21.00 -38.12
N THR A 429 -7.44 20.35 -38.67
CA THR A 429 -7.58 19.01 -39.28
C THR A 429 -8.06 17.98 -38.26
N CYS A 430 -7.58 18.05 -37.02
CA CYS A 430 -7.98 17.14 -35.95
C CYS A 430 -9.22 17.59 -35.15
N GLY A 431 -9.92 18.63 -35.60
CA GLY A 431 -11.20 19.07 -35.00
C GLY A 431 -11.09 19.59 -33.57
N ILE A 432 -9.91 19.97 -33.10
CA ILE A 432 -9.66 20.41 -31.72
C ILE A 432 -10.25 21.80 -31.44
N CYS A 433 -10.38 22.65 -32.47
CA CYS A 433 -10.81 24.03 -32.27
C CYS A 433 -12.32 24.31 -32.37
N ASN A 434 -13.22 23.34 -32.17
CA ASN A 434 -14.64 23.63 -32.31
C ASN A 434 -15.26 24.12 -31.00
N THR A 435 -15.15 25.42 -30.71
CA THR A 435 -16.08 26.11 -29.80
C THR A 435 -16.41 27.53 -30.28
N VAL A 436 -17.67 27.65 -30.76
CA VAL A 436 -18.50 28.85 -30.93
C VAL A 436 -18.20 29.75 -32.14
N GLU A 437 -18.79 29.41 -33.29
CA GLU A 437 -19.24 30.45 -34.22
C GLU A 437 -20.39 31.21 -33.54
N THR A 438 -20.14 32.42 -33.05
CA THR A 438 -21.20 33.34 -32.67
C THR A 438 -21.94 33.74 -33.95
N THR A 439 -23.04 33.04 -34.25
CA THR A 439 -24.01 33.51 -35.23
C THR A 439 -24.68 34.77 -34.67
N THR A 440 -24.18 35.93 -35.06
CA THR A 440 -24.93 37.18 -34.96
C THR A 440 -26.21 37.02 -35.79
N PRO A 441 -27.42 37.15 -35.21
CA PRO A 441 -28.64 37.07 -36.00
C PRO A 441 -28.75 38.33 -36.85
N ASP A 442 -28.52 38.18 -38.16
CA ASP A 442 -28.80 39.22 -39.13
C ASP A 442 -30.32 39.33 -39.29
N ILE A 443 -30.88 40.45 -38.85
CA ILE A 443 -32.29 40.78 -39.00
C ILE A 443 -32.52 41.14 -40.46
N HIS A 444 -32.85 40.14 -41.27
CA HIS A 444 -33.34 40.39 -42.63
C HIS A 444 -34.85 40.68 -42.60
N ILE A 445 -35.18 41.94 -42.86
CA ILE A 445 -36.53 42.45 -43.14
C ILE A 445 -37.11 41.70 -44.36
N PRO A 446 -38.36 41.16 -44.30
CA PRO A 446 -38.92 40.38 -45.39
C PRO A 446 -39.60 41.27 -46.47
N THR A 447 -39.42 40.91 -47.74
CA THR A 447 -40.36 41.20 -48.85
C THR A 447 -40.10 40.23 -50.02
N PRO A 448 -41.05 40.00 -50.96
CA PRO A 448 -41.79 38.75 -50.99
C PRO A 448 -41.53 37.88 -52.24
N MET A 449 -41.79 36.58 -52.02
CA MET A 449 -42.13 35.48 -52.95
C MET A 449 -41.64 35.52 -54.42
N SER A 450 -40.93 34.45 -54.80
CA SER A 450 -41.20 33.81 -56.10
C SER A 450 -40.92 32.31 -56.06
N ASN A 451 -42.00 31.53 -56.16
CA ASN A 451 -42.00 30.09 -56.37
C ASN A 451 -41.41 29.75 -57.74
N LYS A 452 -40.40 28.88 -57.81
CA LYS A 452 -40.20 27.98 -58.96
C LYS A 452 -39.77 26.57 -58.54
N ILE A 453 -40.37 25.64 -59.27
CA ILE A 453 -40.52 24.19 -59.09
C ILE A 453 -39.21 23.45 -59.47
N PRO A 454 -38.92 22.27 -58.89
CA PRO A 454 -37.71 21.50 -59.19
C PRO A 454 -37.78 20.81 -60.56
N VAL A 455 -36.70 20.92 -61.35
CA VAL A 455 -36.51 20.18 -62.61
C VAL A 455 -35.67 18.92 -62.36
N LEU A 456 -36.22 17.78 -62.75
CA LEU A 456 -35.62 16.45 -62.75
C LEU A 456 -34.58 16.32 -63.91
N PRO A 457 -33.44 15.63 -63.74
CA PRO A 457 -32.44 15.52 -64.81
C PRO A 457 -32.83 14.52 -65.90
N SER A 458 -32.59 14.90 -67.17
CA SER A 458 -32.80 14.06 -68.36
C SER A 458 -31.69 13.02 -68.60
N PRO A 459 -31.98 11.92 -69.34
CA PRO A 459 -31.10 10.78 -69.52
C PRO A 459 -30.07 10.98 -70.65
N LYS A 460 -28.87 10.44 -70.47
CA LYS A 460 -27.85 10.35 -71.53
C LYS A 460 -28.15 9.19 -72.48
N THR A 461 -28.20 9.50 -73.77
CA THR A 461 -28.28 8.56 -74.90
C THR A 461 -26.89 8.00 -75.24
N PRO A 462 -26.75 6.75 -75.69
CA PRO A 462 -25.47 6.10 -75.95
C PRO A 462 -24.90 6.47 -77.32
N THR A 463 -23.58 6.50 -77.43
CA THR A 463 -22.85 6.66 -78.69
C THR A 463 -22.44 5.30 -79.23
N VAL A 464 -22.61 5.16 -80.54
CA VAL A 464 -22.43 3.99 -81.42
C VAL A 464 -21.02 3.39 -81.34
#